data_AF-A0AAE3R3L4-F1
#
_entry.id   AF-A0AAE3R3L4-F1
#
_cell.length_a   1.000
_cell.length_b   1.000
_cell.length_c   1.000
_cell.angle_alpha   90.00
_cell.angle_beta   90.00
_cell.angle_gamma   90.00
#
_symmetry.space_group_name_H-M   'P 1'
#
loop_
_entity.id
_entity.type
_entity.pdbx_description
1 polymer ?
#
loop_
_entity_poly.entity_id
_entity_poly.type
_entity_poly.pdbx_seq_one_letter_code
_entity_poly.pdbx_strand_id
1 'polypeptide(L)'
;MHLLHANHKRIYYVPGLISLLVLPFLLGKIYFHEKEKQNQRVMNIFWWNPELYVKYPGFIFNPFKIKRNYTHITLTGDYEIDKVKLDYSQIRIREIVQSKDSINGVFFHFSDTAKYWTFVRALDICKIENISDYAPYKNDLCVYYIPPDTLPPLCGGVFGIYTDNKQQVPEEKEKWYHSLTTVPAIQYLIAGFVGFVIIVIANKK
;
A
#
# COMPACT_ATOMS: atom_id res chain seq x y z
N MET A 1 2.48 -41.69 70.55
CA MET A 1 2.37 -41.59 69.07
C MET A 1 1.95 -40.18 68.72
N HIS A 2 2.90 -39.23 68.67
CA HIS A 2 2.61 -37.82 68.37
C HIS A 2 2.90 -37.54 66.89
N LEU A 3 1.83 -37.32 66.11
CA LEU A 3 1.90 -36.88 64.72
C LEU A 3 2.23 -35.38 64.68
N LEU A 4 3.47 -35.04 64.32
CA LEU A 4 3.87 -33.67 64.03
C LEU A 4 3.28 -33.26 62.67
N HIS A 5 2.25 -32.41 62.71
CA HIS A 5 1.75 -31.72 61.52
C HIS A 5 2.78 -30.68 61.09
N ALA A 6 3.50 -30.94 60.00
CA ALA A 6 4.39 -29.98 59.38
C ALA A 6 3.57 -28.86 58.71
N ASN A 7 3.64 -27.66 59.28
CA ASN A 7 3.05 -26.46 58.69
C ASN A 7 3.81 -26.10 57.41
N HIS A 8 3.24 -26.40 56.24
CA HIS A 8 3.80 -26.02 54.96
C HIS A 8 3.61 -24.50 54.76
N LYS A 9 4.72 -23.75 54.66
CA LYS A 9 4.66 -22.34 54.28
C LYS A 9 4.19 -22.22 52.83
N ARG A 10 3.07 -21.54 52.61
CA ARG A 10 2.55 -21.25 51.26
C ARG A 10 3.55 -20.39 50.52
N ILE A 11 4.16 -20.93 49.47
CA ILE A 11 5.05 -20.20 48.59
C ILE A 11 4.14 -19.43 47.62
N TYR A 12 3.98 -18.13 47.85
CA TYR A 12 3.35 -17.25 46.89
C TYR A 12 4.30 -17.12 45.70
N TYR A 13 3.89 -17.62 44.54
CA TYR A 13 4.68 -17.61 43.33
C TYR A 13 4.69 -16.20 42.71
N VAL A 14 5.44 -15.29 43.35
CA VAL A 14 5.64 -13.90 42.91
C VAL A 14 6.08 -13.80 41.44
N PRO A 15 6.92 -14.71 40.89
CA PRO A 15 7.28 -14.67 39.47
C PRO A 15 6.07 -14.84 38.53
N GLY A 16 5.07 -15.65 38.92
CA GLY A 16 3.89 -15.91 38.09
C GLY A 16 3.00 -14.67 37.93
N LEU A 17 2.98 -13.78 38.92
CA LEU A 17 2.21 -12.54 38.86
C LEU A 17 2.86 -11.52 37.90
N ILE A 18 4.20 -11.48 37.87
CA ILE A 18 4.95 -10.67 36.89
C ILE A 18 4.69 -11.20 35.47
N SER A 19 4.75 -12.52 35.26
CA SER A 19 4.46 -13.14 33.96
C SER A 19 3.04 -12.83 33.48
N LEU A 20 2.05 -12.84 34.37
CA LEU A 20 0.66 -12.52 34.05
C LEU A 20 0.49 -11.07 33.56
N LEU A 21 1.32 -10.16 34.04
CA LEU A 21 1.25 -8.73 33.71
C LEU A 21 1.99 -8.40 32.42
N VAL A 22 3.15 -9.03 32.20
CA VAL A 22 4.00 -8.77 31.03
C VAL A 22 3.47 -9.46 29.77
N LEU A 23 2.85 -10.64 29.91
CA LEU A 23 2.36 -11.43 28.77
C LEU A 23 1.33 -10.70 27.88
N PRO A 24 0.24 -10.09 28.40
CA PRO A 24 -0.73 -9.39 27.55
C PRO A 24 -0.11 -8.18 26.84
N PHE A 25 0.88 -7.53 27.45
CA PHE A 25 1.60 -6.43 26.82
C PHE A 25 2.47 -6.90 25.65
N LEU A 26 3.21 -8.01 25.82
CA LEU A 26 3.99 -8.62 24.74
C LEU A 26 3.09 -9.14 23.61
N LEU A 27 2.00 -9.84 23.93
CA LEU A 27 1.04 -10.32 22.93
C LEU A 27 0.38 -9.16 22.19
N GLY A 28 0.00 -8.10 22.90
CA GLY A 28 -0.52 -6.87 22.30
C GLY A 28 0.48 -6.25 21.33
N LYS A 29 1.75 -6.09 21.74
CA LYS A 29 2.80 -5.54 20.89
C LYS A 29 3.02 -6.37 19.62
N ILE A 30 3.07 -7.70 19.74
CA ILE A 30 3.21 -8.60 18.59
C ILE A 30 2.02 -8.47 17.65
N TYR A 31 0.79 -8.49 18.20
CA TYR A 31 -0.44 -8.34 17.43
C TYR A 31 -0.52 -7.02 16.66
N PHE A 32 -0.21 -5.90 17.31
CA PHE A 32 -0.21 -4.59 16.66
C PHE A 32 0.90 -4.47 15.60
N HIS A 33 2.08 -5.03 15.85
CA HIS A 33 3.18 -5.05 14.89
C HIS A 33 2.86 -5.90 13.65
N GLU A 34 2.19 -7.04 13.83
CA GLU A 34 1.71 -7.86 12.70
C GLU A 34 0.58 -7.18 11.92
N LYS A 35 -0.33 -6.49 12.62
CA LYS A 35 -1.40 -5.72 11.97
C LYS A 35 -0.85 -4.55 11.15
N GLU A 36 0.18 -3.86 11.64
CA GLU A 36 0.87 -2.80 10.90
C GLU A 36 1.65 -3.35 9.69
N LYS A 37 2.12 -4.61 9.79
CA LYS A 37 2.72 -5.37 8.68
C LYS A 37 1.70 -6.01 7.73
N GLN A 38 0.39 -5.91 7.98
CA GLN A 38 -0.59 -6.20 6.93
C GLN A 38 -0.45 -5.13 5.87
N ASN A 39 0.51 -5.39 4.97
CA ASN A 39 0.97 -4.54 3.89
C ASN A 39 -0.25 -3.98 3.17
N GLN A 40 -0.57 -2.73 3.45
CA GLN A 40 -1.39 -1.95 2.54
C GLN A 40 -0.60 -1.93 1.23
N ARG A 41 -1.00 -2.81 0.30
CA ARG A 41 -0.43 -2.88 -1.04
C ARG A 41 -1.01 -1.70 -1.79
N VAL A 42 -0.43 -0.53 -1.57
CA VAL A 42 -0.74 0.66 -2.34
C VAL A 42 -0.01 0.58 -3.66
N MET A 43 -0.74 0.85 -4.74
CA MET A 43 -0.15 1.05 -6.05
C MET A 43 -0.12 2.56 -6.28
N ASN A 44 1.07 3.12 -6.42
CA ASN A 44 1.20 4.50 -6.84
C ASN A 44 0.79 4.57 -8.30
N ILE A 45 -0.33 5.25 -8.57
CA ILE A 45 -0.85 5.46 -9.91
C ILE A 45 -0.78 6.97 -10.16
N PHE A 46 -0.04 7.37 -11.19
CA PHE A 46 -0.08 8.75 -11.64
C PHE A 46 -1.30 8.95 -12.53
N TRP A 47 -2.29 9.68 -12.04
CA TRP A 47 -3.47 10.02 -12.84
C TRP A 47 -3.13 11.17 -13.78
N TRP A 48 -3.37 10.98 -15.07
CA TRP A 48 -3.17 12.06 -16.02
C TRP A 48 -4.15 13.20 -15.74
N ASN A 49 -3.66 14.44 -15.76
CA ASN A 49 -4.48 15.63 -15.61
C ASN A 49 -4.21 16.62 -16.76
N PRO A 50 -5.18 16.87 -17.66
CA PRO A 50 -4.99 17.79 -18.78
C PRO A 50 -4.86 19.26 -18.33
N GLU A 51 -5.31 19.63 -17.13
CA GLU A 51 -5.14 21.00 -16.61
C GLU A 51 -3.67 21.33 -16.39
N LEU A 52 -2.85 20.34 -16.02
CA LEU A 52 -1.41 20.51 -15.87
C LEU A 52 -0.77 20.86 -17.21
N TYR A 53 -1.25 20.27 -18.32
CA TYR A 53 -0.79 20.61 -19.67
C TYR A 53 -1.10 22.07 -20.05
N VAL A 54 -2.29 22.56 -19.67
CA VAL A 54 -2.68 23.96 -19.91
C VAL A 54 -1.85 24.91 -19.05
N LYS A 55 -1.57 24.53 -17.81
CA LYS A 55 -0.81 25.35 -16.86
C LYS A 55 0.69 25.41 -17.19
N TYR A 56 1.25 24.34 -17.73
CA TYR A 56 2.68 24.21 -18.04
C TYR A 56 2.91 23.73 -19.48
N PRO A 57 2.54 24.55 -20.49
CA PRO A 57 2.72 24.18 -21.88
C PRO A 57 4.21 23.99 -22.22
N GLY A 58 4.55 22.92 -22.93
CA GLY A 58 5.92 22.59 -23.33
C GLY A 58 6.74 21.83 -22.29
N PHE A 59 6.31 21.77 -21.02
CA PHE A 59 6.96 20.96 -19.99
C PHE A 59 6.29 19.60 -19.80
N ILE A 60 4.98 19.54 -19.98
CA ILE A 60 4.19 18.32 -19.78
C ILE A 60 3.76 17.77 -21.13
N PHE A 61 4.15 16.53 -21.40
CA PHE A 61 3.80 15.82 -22.61
C PHE A 61 2.36 15.27 -22.53
N ASN A 62 1.52 15.49 -23.55
CA ASN A 62 0.15 14.99 -23.58
C ASN A 62 0.08 13.61 -24.27
N PRO A 63 -0.11 12.52 -23.52
CA PRO A 63 -0.10 11.16 -24.06
C PRO A 63 -1.26 10.85 -25.01
N PHE A 64 -2.37 11.59 -24.87
CA PHE A 64 -3.56 11.44 -25.70
C PHE A 64 -3.47 12.22 -27.02
N LYS A 65 -2.45 13.07 -27.21
CA LYS A 65 -2.27 13.85 -28.45
C LYS A 65 -1.27 13.24 -29.44
N ILE A 66 -0.44 12.27 -29.04
CA ILE A 66 0.38 11.55 -30.03
C ILE A 66 -0.56 10.70 -30.89
N LYS A 67 -0.48 10.91 -32.19
CA LYS A 67 -1.09 10.03 -33.18
C LYS A 67 -0.35 8.69 -33.16
N ARG A 68 -0.95 7.69 -32.51
CA ARG A 68 -0.53 6.28 -32.54
C ARG A 68 -1.67 5.43 -33.04
N ASN A 69 -1.34 4.24 -33.52
CA ASN A 69 -2.33 3.24 -33.88
C ASN A 69 -2.69 2.42 -32.64
N TYR A 70 -3.78 2.80 -31.99
CA TYR A 70 -4.24 2.13 -30.78
C TYR A 70 -5.13 0.92 -31.10
N THR A 71 -4.81 -0.21 -30.47
CA THR A 71 -5.75 -1.31 -30.33
C THR A 71 -6.72 -0.97 -29.20
N HIS A 72 -7.97 -0.68 -29.56
CA HIS A 72 -9.01 -0.30 -28.61
C HIS A 72 -9.65 -1.54 -27.96
N ILE A 73 -9.71 -1.54 -26.63
CA ILE A 73 -10.24 -2.65 -25.83
C ILE A 73 -11.26 -2.11 -24.84
N THR A 74 -12.53 -2.44 -25.05
CA THR A 74 -13.61 -2.03 -24.13
C THR A 74 -13.86 -3.11 -23.10
N LEU A 75 -13.77 -2.77 -21.81
CA LEU A 75 -14.01 -3.66 -20.67
C LEU A 75 -15.35 -3.32 -20.02
N THR A 76 -16.20 -4.32 -19.81
CA THR A 76 -17.60 -4.11 -19.38
C THR A 76 -17.90 -4.56 -17.96
N GLY A 77 -16.97 -5.24 -17.30
CA GLY A 77 -17.15 -5.86 -15.98
C GLY A 77 -17.66 -7.31 -16.03
N ASP A 78 -17.86 -7.87 -17.22
CA ASP A 78 -18.15 -9.29 -17.43
C ASP A 78 -16.85 -10.09 -17.31
N TYR A 79 -16.81 -11.06 -16.39
CA TYR A 79 -15.58 -11.75 -16.05
C TYR A 79 -15.00 -12.56 -17.21
N GLU A 80 -15.82 -13.36 -17.90
CA GLU A 80 -15.34 -14.25 -18.95
C GLU A 80 -14.90 -13.45 -20.18
N ILE A 81 -15.69 -12.44 -20.57
CA ILE A 81 -15.39 -11.60 -21.73
C ILE A 81 -14.16 -10.73 -21.46
N ASP A 82 -14.10 -10.05 -20.31
CA ASP A 82 -12.99 -9.16 -20.01
C ASP A 82 -11.71 -9.92 -19.76
N LYS A 83 -11.76 -11.15 -19.22
CA LYS A 83 -10.58 -12.01 -19.08
C LYS A 83 -9.93 -12.27 -20.44
N VAL A 84 -10.71 -12.66 -21.45
CA VAL A 84 -10.17 -12.92 -22.80
C VAL A 84 -9.55 -11.65 -23.40
N LYS A 85 -10.21 -10.50 -23.24
CA LYS A 85 -9.70 -9.21 -23.71
C LYS A 85 -8.41 -8.79 -23.01
N LEU A 86 -8.32 -9.03 -21.70
CA LEU A 86 -7.13 -8.74 -20.88
C LEU A 86 -5.98 -9.69 -21.22
N ASP A 87 -6.25 -10.97 -21.47
CA ASP A 87 -5.23 -11.94 -21.90
C ASP A 87 -4.69 -11.54 -23.30
N TYR A 88 -5.56 -11.15 -24.22
CA TYR A 88 -5.16 -10.61 -25.53
C TYR A 88 -4.35 -9.31 -25.41
N SER A 89 -4.78 -8.38 -24.56
CA SER A 89 -4.08 -7.12 -24.36
C SER A 89 -2.68 -7.31 -23.78
N GLN A 90 -2.51 -8.27 -22.87
CA GLN A 90 -1.21 -8.64 -22.31
C GLN A 90 -0.25 -9.12 -23.39
N ILE A 91 -0.70 -9.99 -24.30
CA ILE A 91 0.09 -10.45 -25.45
C ILE A 91 0.48 -9.25 -26.31
N ARG A 92 -0.46 -8.35 -26.61
CA ARG A 92 -0.20 -7.19 -27.46
C ARG A 92 0.80 -6.21 -26.83
N ILE A 93 0.68 -5.96 -25.52
CA ILE A 93 1.63 -5.12 -24.77
C ILE A 93 3.01 -5.75 -24.77
N ARG A 94 3.11 -7.07 -24.56
CA ARG A 94 4.37 -7.80 -24.64
C ARG A 94 5.06 -7.62 -25.99
N GLU A 95 4.31 -7.77 -27.09
CA GLU A 95 4.83 -7.55 -28.44
C GLU A 95 5.36 -6.13 -28.63
N ILE A 96 4.60 -5.12 -28.18
CA ILE A 96 5.01 -3.71 -28.25
C ILE A 96 6.33 -3.48 -27.49
N VAL A 97 6.45 -4.00 -26.27
CA VAL A 97 7.65 -3.86 -25.44
C VAL A 97 8.84 -4.59 -26.07
N GLN A 98 8.66 -5.83 -26.50
CA GLN A 98 9.75 -6.65 -27.07
C GLN A 98 10.26 -6.09 -28.40
N SER A 99 9.36 -5.56 -29.23
CA SER A 99 9.70 -4.97 -30.52
C SER A 99 10.10 -3.50 -30.44
N LYS A 100 10.00 -2.88 -29.25
CA LYS A 100 10.22 -1.44 -29.04
C LYS A 100 9.35 -0.58 -29.97
N ASP A 101 8.10 -0.99 -30.17
CA ASP A 101 7.18 -0.37 -31.10
C ASP A 101 6.60 0.94 -30.55
N SER A 102 7.08 2.07 -31.08
CA SER A 102 6.62 3.40 -30.67
C SER A 102 5.37 3.89 -31.43
N ILE A 103 4.92 3.15 -32.44
CA ILE A 103 3.84 3.53 -33.36
C ILE A 103 2.51 2.96 -32.86
N ASN A 104 2.53 1.73 -32.35
CA ASN A 104 1.34 1.05 -31.86
C ASN A 104 1.20 1.18 -30.33
N GLY A 105 -0.04 1.11 -29.86
CA GLY A 105 -0.38 1.15 -28.45
C GLY A 105 -1.63 0.36 -28.14
N VAL A 106 -1.95 0.21 -26.85
CA VAL A 106 -3.21 -0.37 -26.38
C VAL A 106 -3.99 0.70 -25.65
N PHE A 107 -5.26 0.85 -25.98
CA PHE A 107 -6.17 1.80 -25.36
C PHE A 107 -7.31 1.05 -24.70
N PHE A 108 -7.31 0.99 -23.38
CA PHE A 108 -8.42 0.42 -22.62
C PHE A 108 -9.49 1.48 -22.38
N HIS A 109 -10.74 1.14 -22.68
CA HIS A 109 -11.91 1.91 -22.30
C HIS A 109 -12.71 1.08 -21.27
N PHE A 110 -12.88 1.62 -20.07
CA PHE A 110 -13.69 1.02 -19.01
C PHE A 110 -15.10 1.57 -19.14
N SER A 111 -16.08 0.74 -19.49
CA SER A 111 -17.47 1.19 -19.56
C SER A 111 -17.98 1.62 -18.18
N ASP A 112 -19.12 2.31 -18.14
CA ASP A 112 -19.76 2.68 -16.87
C ASP A 112 -20.18 1.47 -16.01
N THR A 113 -20.25 0.27 -16.62
CA THR A 113 -20.54 -0.99 -15.93
C THR A 113 -19.28 -1.77 -15.54
N ALA A 114 -18.09 -1.28 -15.92
CA ALA A 114 -16.82 -1.92 -15.62
C ALA A 114 -16.62 -2.04 -14.10
N LYS A 115 -16.10 -3.18 -13.68
CA LYS A 115 -15.82 -3.46 -12.27
C LYS A 115 -14.38 -3.07 -11.95
N TYR A 116 -14.14 -2.60 -10.72
CA TYR A 116 -12.82 -2.18 -10.28
C TYR A 116 -11.69 -3.20 -10.55
N TRP A 117 -11.99 -4.50 -10.47
CA TRP A 117 -10.99 -5.54 -10.74
C TRP A 117 -10.44 -5.51 -12.18
N THR A 118 -11.21 -5.04 -13.18
CA THR A 118 -10.75 -4.97 -14.57
C THR A 118 -9.67 -3.89 -14.72
N PHE A 119 -9.88 -2.75 -14.06
CA PHE A 119 -8.91 -1.65 -13.99
C PHE A 119 -7.61 -2.10 -13.30
N VAL A 120 -7.73 -2.72 -12.12
CA VAL A 120 -6.57 -3.25 -11.39
C VAL A 120 -5.82 -4.28 -12.24
N ARG A 121 -6.54 -5.17 -12.95
CA ARG A 121 -5.92 -6.19 -13.79
C ARG A 121 -5.18 -5.59 -14.99
N ALA A 122 -5.71 -4.52 -15.59
CA ALA A 122 -5.01 -3.81 -16.67
C ALA A 122 -3.70 -3.16 -16.19
N LEU A 123 -3.68 -2.62 -14.97
CA LEU A 123 -2.44 -2.10 -14.35
C LEU A 123 -1.46 -3.21 -13.99
N ASP A 124 -1.96 -4.34 -13.47
CA ASP A 124 -1.12 -5.51 -13.20
C ASP A 124 -0.44 -6.01 -14.47
N ILE A 125 -1.14 -6.03 -15.61
CA ILE A 125 -0.55 -6.36 -16.92
C ILE A 125 0.59 -5.40 -17.25
N CYS A 126 0.39 -4.09 -17.07
CA CYS A 126 1.44 -3.11 -17.32
C CYS A 126 2.70 -3.40 -16.48
N LYS A 127 2.49 -3.74 -15.20
CA LYS A 127 3.57 -4.11 -14.29
C LYS A 127 4.25 -5.43 -14.65
N ILE A 128 3.49 -6.46 -15.03
CA ILE A 128 4.01 -7.78 -15.41
C ILE A 128 4.88 -7.67 -16.67
N GLU A 129 4.44 -6.91 -17.67
CA GLU A 129 5.18 -6.72 -18.92
C GLU A 129 6.25 -5.62 -18.83
N ASN A 130 6.51 -5.09 -17.63
CA ASN A 130 7.51 -4.04 -17.36
C ASN A 130 7.37 -2.79 -18.24
N ILE A 131 6.14 -2.38 -18.57
CA ILE A 131 5.88 -1.12 -19.26
C ILE A 131 5.59 -0.02 -18.25
N SER A 132 6.46 0.98 -18.21
CA SER A 132 6.29 2.17 -17.34
C SER A 132 5.39 3.24 -17.96
N ASP A 133 5.21 3.17 -19.27
CA ASP A 133 4.56 4.20 -20.07
C ASP A 133 3.06 3.91 -20.21
N TYR A 134 2.30 4.32 -19.19
CA TYR A 134 0.85 4.28 -19.22
C TYR A 134 0.24 5.51 -18.54
N ALA A 135 -0.94 5.91 -19.02
CA ALA A 135 -1.62 7.12 -18.57
C ALA A 135 -3.12 6.84 -18.36
N PRO A 136 -3.56 6.62 -17.11
CA PRO A 136 -4.98 6.56 -16.79
C PRO A 136 -5.58 7.97 -16.80
N TYR A 137 -6.75 8.11 -17.43
CA TYR A 137 -7.52 9.34 -17.45
C TYR A 137 -9.02 9.02 -17.56
N LYS A 138 -9.82 9.54 -16.63
CA LYS A 138 -11.27 9.24 -16.54
C LYS A 138 -11.51 7.72 -16.58
N ASN A 139 -12.24 7.27 -17.59
CA ASN A 139 -12.62 5.88 -17.82
C ASN A 139 -11.70 5.19 -18.84
N ASP A 140 -10.51 5.74 -19.09
CA ASP A 140 -9.59 5.23 -20.09
C ASP A 140 -8.20 4.99 -19.49
N LEU A 141 -7.48 4.02 -20.05
CA LEU A 141 -6.07 3.77 -19.77
C LEU A 141 -5.33 3.60 -21.09
N CYS A 142 -4.42 4.53 -21.36
CA CYS A 142 -3.57 4.50 -22.54
C CYS A 142 -2.23 3.84 -22.20
N VAL A 143 -1.81 2.84 -22.96
CA VAL A 143 -0.55 2.11 -22.80
C VAL A 143 0.22 2.14 -24.12
N TYR A 144 1.50 2.53 -24.09
CA TYR A 144 2.30 2.68 -25.29
C TYR A 144 3.78 2.67 -24.93
N TYR A 145 4.67 2.39 -25.87
CA TYR A 145 6.12 2.44 -25.62
C TYR A 145 6.70 3.79 -26.06
N ILE A 146 7.51 4.44 -25.21
CA ILE A 146 8.34 5.59 -25.60
C ILE A 146 9.79 5.11 -25.78
N PRO A 147 10.39 5.26 -26.97
CA PRO A 147 11.81 4.95 -27.14
C PRO A 147 12.67 5.97 -26.36
N PRO A 148 13.74 5.51 -25.69
CA PRO A 148 14.56 6.34 -24.80
C PRO A 148 15.18 7.56 -25.52
N ASP A 149 15.39 7.45 -26.84
CA ASP A 149 16.10 8.45 -27.64
C ASP A 149 15.19 9.60 -28.12
N THR A 150 13.87 9.46 -28.00
CA THR A 150 12.90 10.48 -28.50
C THR A 150 12.58 11.59 -27.53
N LEU A 151 13.09 11.51 -26.30
CA LEU A 151 12.94 12.58 -25.32
C LEU A 151 14.26 13.38 -25.29
N PRO A 152 14.24 14.73 -25.47
CA PRO A 152 15.39 15.52 -25.02
C PRO A 152 15.67 15.18 -23.55
N PRO A 153 16.90 15.37 -23.02
CA PRO A 153 17.21 15.18 -21.61
C PRO A 153 16.43 16.23 -20.79
N LEU A 154 15.13 15.98 -20.63
CA LEU A 154 14.30 16.59 -19.62
C LEU A 154 14.77 15.95 -18.32
N CYS A 155 15.79 16.58 -17.76
CA CYS A 155 16.12 16.50 -16.35
C CYS A 155 14.81 16.67 -15.58
N GLY A 156 14.29 15.55 -15.05
CA GLY A 156 12.98 15.47 -14.43
C GLY A 156 12.15 14.33 -15.00
N GLY A 157 12.51 13.08 -14.66
CA GLY A 157 11.64 11.94 -14.89
C GLY A 157 10.31 12.16 -14.17
N VAL A 158 9.21 12.21 -14.92
CA VAL A 158 7.86 12.35 -14.35
C VAL A 158 7.11 11.01 -14.30
N PHE A 159 7.66 9.89 -14.79
CA PHE A 159 6.88 8.64 -14.80
C PHE A 159 7.50 7.36 -14.22
N GLY A 160 8.69 7.38 -13.62
CA GLY A 160 9.14 6.14 -12.93
C GLY A 160 10.50 6.08 -12.25
N ILE A 161 11.35 7.11 -12.34
CA ILE A 161 12.73 7.00 -11.81
C ILE A 161 12.90 7.50 -10.36
N TYR A 162 11.80 7.84 -9.67
CA TYR A 162 11.84 8.34 -8.27
C TYR A 162 11.00 7.52 -7.29
N THR A 163 10.73 6.24 -7.56
CA THR A 163 10.13 5.33 -6.54
C THR A 163 11.00 4.12 -6.18
N ASP A 164 12.13 3.90 -6.82
CA ASP A 164 13.08 2.85 -6.40
C ASP A 164 14.08 3.32 -5.32
N ASN A 165 14.11 4.61 -5.03
CA ASN A 165 14.72 5.09 -3.80
C ASN A 165 13.65 5.16 -2.71
N LYS A 166 13.92 4.41 -1.64
CA LYS A 166 13.31 4.41 -0.31
C LYS A 166 13.19 5.83 0.31
N GLN A 167 12.47 6.74 -0.33
CA GLN A 167 12.22 8.07 0.15
C GLN A 167 10.84 8.09 0.80
N GLN A 168 10.89 7.71 2.08
CA GLN A 168 10.34 8.55 3.14
C GLN A 168 8.86 8.89 2.99
N VAL A 169 8.03 8.10 3.69
CA VAL A 169 6.84 8.60 4.39
C VAL A 169 7.23 8.78 5.87
N PRO A 170 7.89 9.88 6.32
CA PRO A 170 8.22 10.05 7.73
C PRO A 170 7.25 10.99 8.45
N GLU A 171 6.53 11.88 7.76
CA GLU A 171 5.81 12.96 8.46
C GLU A 171 4.46 12.55 9.05
N GLU A 172 3.76 11.59 8.44
CA GLU A 172 2.45 11.15 8.93
C GLU A 172 2.56 10.05 10.01
N LYS A 173 3.65 9.27 9.98
CA LYS A 173 3.92 8.25 11.00
C LYS A 173 4.29 8.86 12.35
N GLU A 174 5.03 9.98 12.38
CA GLU A 174 5.34 10.69 13.63
C GLU A 174 4.07 11.28 14.29
N LYS A 175 3.10 11.79 13.51
CA LYS A 175 1.82 12.29 14.03
C LYS A 175 0.99 11.20 14.71
N TRP A 176 0.98 9.98 14.16
CA TRP A 176 0.29 8.84 14.77
C TRP A 176 0.96 8.37 16.08
N TYR A 177 2.29 8.37 16.15
CA TYR A 177 3.02 8.01 17.37
C TYR A 177 2.76 9.01 18.52
N HIS A 178 2.70 10.30 18.24
CA HIS A 178 2.31 11.30 19.24
C HIS A 178 0.84 11.19 19.66
N SER A 179 -0.07 10.91 18.72
CA SER A 179 -1.50 10.67 18.98
C SER A 179 -1.73 9.53 19.99
N LEU A 180 -1.02 8.40 19.86
CA LEU A 180 -1.13 7.25 20.75
C LEU A 180 -0.71 7.57 22.20
N THR A 181 0.33 8.39 22.39
CA THR A 181 0.74 8.84 23.74
C THR A 181 -0.22 9.85 24.39
N THR A 182 -1.09 10.48 23.58
CA THR A 182 -2.12 11.41 24.06
C THR A 182 -3.50 10.78 24.25
N VAL A 183 -3.67 9.48 23.95
CA VAL A 183 -4.97 8.82 24.17
C VAL A 183 -5.19 8.63 25.68
N PRO A 184 -6.26 9.21 26.26
CA PRO A 184 -6.50 9.17 27.71
C PRO A 184 -6.60 7.74 28.27
N ALA A 185 -6.95 6.75 27.43
CA ALA A 185 -6.98 5.34 27.82
C ALA A 185 -5.63 4.80 28.33
N ILE A 186 -4.51 5.19 27.74
CA ILE A 186 -3.18 4.75 28.21
C ILE A 186 -2.86 5.42 29.56
N GLN A 187 -3.24 6.68 29.74
CA GLN A 187 -3.07 7.38 31.01
C GLN A 187 -3.91 6.75 32.13
N TYR A 188 -5.15 6.33 31.86
CA TYR A 188 -5.99 5.63 32.83
C TYR A 188 -5.43 4.24 33.20
N LEU A 189 -4.84 3.52 32.24
CA LEU A 189 -4.19 2.23 32.52
C LEU A 189 -2.95 2.39 33.40
N ILE A 190 -2.11 3.41 33.13
CA ILE A 190 -0.94 3.72 33.96
C ILE A 190 -1.38 4.17 35.36
N ALA A 191 -2.37 5.06 35.46
CA ALA A 191 -2.90 5.53 36.75
C ALA A 191 -3.52 4.38 37.55
N GLY A 192 -4.29 3.50 36.91
CA GLY A 192 -4.86 2.31 37.54
C GLY A 192 -3.79 1.35 38.05
N PHE A 193 -2.72 1.16 37.29
CA PHE A 193 -1.59 0.32 37.69
C PHE A 193 -0.83 0.90 38.89
N VAL A 194 -0.52 2.21 38.87
CA VAL A 194 0.14 2.90 39.98
C VAL A 194 -0.73 2.86 41.24
N GLY A 195 -2.04 3.10 41.11
CA GLY A 195 -2.99 3.00 42.22
C GLY A 195 -3.03 1.61 42.84
N PHE A 196 -3.06 0.56 42.02
CA PHE A 196 -3.02 -0.82 42.49
C PHE A 196 -1.73 -1.14 43.26
N VAL A 197 -0.56 -0.71 42.74
CA VAL A 197 0.73 -0.91 43.42
C VAL A 197 0.77 -0.21 44.78
N ILE A 198 0.25 1.02 44.88
CA ILE A 198 0.18 1.75 46.15
C ILE A 198 -0.70 1.02 47.17
N ILE A 199 -1.87 0.54 46.76
CA ILE A 199 -2.79 -0.22 47.64
C ILE A 199 -2.12 -1.49 48.16
N VAL A 200 -1.41 -2.22 47.30
CA VAL A 200 -0.71 -3.46 47.67
C VAL A 200 0.45 -3.19 48.64
N ILE A 201 1.18 -2.07 48.49
CA ILE A 201 2.25 -1.67 49.41
C ILE A 201 1.67 -1.21 50.75
N ALA A 202 0.58 -0.44 50.73
CA ALA A 202 -0.06 0.09 51.94
C ALA A 202 -0.63 -1.01 52.84
N ASN A 203 -1.23 -2.05 52.26
CA ASN A 203 -1.79 -3.19 53.00
C ASN A 203 -0.74 -4.19 53.52
N LYS A 204 0.55 -3.97 53.26
CA LYS A 204 1.66 -4.81 53.73
C LYS A 204 2.31 -4.31 55.03
N LYS A 205 1.86 -3.19 55.58
CA LYS A 205 2.18 -2.72 56.94
C LYS A 205 1.07 -3.16 57.90
#